data_AF-A0A2E2Y6J6-F1
#
_entry.id   AF-A0A2E2Y6J6-F1
#
_cell.length_a   1.000
_cell.length_b   1.000
_cell.length_c   1.000
_cell.angle_alpha   90.00
_cell.angle_beta   90.00
_cell.angle_gamma   90.00
#
_symmetry.space_group_name_H-M   'P 1'
#
loop_
_entity.id
_entity.type
_entity.pdbx_description
1 polymer ?
#
loop_
_entity_poly.entity_id
_entity_poly.type
_entity_poly.pdbx_seq_one_letter_code
_entity_poly.pdbx_strand_id
1 'polypeptide(L)'
;MKQVKCPQCSLWYHVEVGCHKYSYVCPHCTSFYAVKTSEQLIHEEEMRAPVSKPPLSWKHWGQLHWTLVILNNVGVIFQTIIFAIATIIGILVAPL
;
A
#
# COMPACT_ATOMS: atom_id res chain seq x y z
N MET A 1 -16.93 -17.04 -29.03
CA MET A 1 -15.66 -17.27 -29.76
C MET A 1 -15.28 -15.99 -30.50
N LYS A 2 -13.99 -15.63 -30.54
CA LYS A 2 -13.48 -14.44 -31.26
C LYS A 2 -12.52 -14.87 -32.35
N GLN A 3 -12.46 -14.15 -33.48
CA GLN A 3 -11.42 -14.33 -34.49
C GLN A 3 -10.32 -13.29 -34.32
N VAL A 4 -9.07 -13.72 -34.45
CA VAL A 4 -7.88 -12.86 -34.40
C VAL A 4 -6.93 -13.20 -35.56
N LYS A 5 -6.21 -12.20 -36.04
CA LYS A 5 -5.19 -12.36 -37.10
C LYS A 5 -3.85 -12.68 -36.45
N CYS A 6 -3.19 -13.76 -36.87
CA CYS A 6 -1.85 -14.08 -36.40
C CYS A 6 -0.84 -13.01 -36.88
N PRO A 7 0.01 -12.45 -36.00
CA PRO A 7 1.00 -11.47 -36.41
C PRO A 7 2.12 -12.07 -37.28
N GLN A 8 2.40 -13.37 -37.15
CA GLN A 8 3.50 -14.03 -37.85
C GLN A 8 3.11 -14.52 -39.25
N CYS A 9 2.01 -15.27 -39.38
CA CYS A 9 1.58 -15.84 -40.66
C CYS A 9 0.40 -15.10 -41.31
N SER A 10 -0.13 -14.05 -40.68
CA SER A 10 -1.28 -13.27 -41.18
C SER A 10 -2.61 -14.02 -41.38
N LEU A 11 -2.68 -15.30 -41.01
CA LEU A 11 -3.91 -16.10 -41.06
C LEU A 11 -4.84 -15.78 -39.87
N TRP A 12 -6.15 -15.86 -40.12
CA TRP A 12 -7.17 -15.71 -39.11
C TRP A 12 -7.46 -17.05 -38.43
N TYR A 13 -7.59 -17.04 -37.10
CA TYR A 13 -7.94 -18.23 -36.33
C TYR A 13 -8.86 -17.88 -35.16
N HIS A 14 -9.56 -18.89 -34.66
CA HIS A 14 -10.51 -18.76 -33.57
C HIS A 14 -9.81 -18.90 -32.21
N VAL A 15 -10.22 -18.04 -31.27
CA VAL A 15 -9.79 -18.08 -29.87
C VAL A 15 -11.01 -18.04 -28.94
N GLU A 16 -10.84 -18.65 -27.76
CA GLU A 16 -11.84 -18.62 -26.70
C GLU A 16 -11.96 -17.23 -26.08
N VAL A 17 -13.18 -16.86 -25.70
CA VAL A 17 -13.46 -15.56 -25.08
C VAL A 17 -13.29 -15.75 -23.58
N GLY A 18 -12.31 -15.08 -22.99
CA GLY A 18 -12.01 -15.15 -21.56
C GLY A 18 -10.55 -15.49 -21.24
N CYS A 19 -9.82 -16.09 -22.18
CA CYS A 19 -8.38 -16.31 -22.03
C CYS A 19 -7.57 -15.03 -22.30
N HIS A 20 -6.42 -14.90 -21.63
CA HIS A 20 -5.51 -13.78 -21.86
C HIS A 20 -4.89 -13.86 -23.27
N LYS A 21 -4.70 -12.70 -23.91
CA LYS A 21 -4.11 -12.59 -25.25
C LYS A 21 -2.71 -13.22 -25.40
N TYR A 22 -1.96 -13.32 -24.31
CA TYR A 22 -0.64 -13.94 -24.25
C TYR A 22 -0.69 -15.48 -24.29
N SER A 23 -1.87 -16.07 -24.08
CA SER A 23 -2.11 -17.51 -24.13
C SER A 23 -2.59 -17.97 -25.51
N TYR A 24 -2.88 -17.05 -26.44
CA TYR A 24 -3.33 -17.40 -27.77
C TYR A 24 -2.17 -17.97 -28.59
N VAL A 25 -2.32 -19.21 -29.04
CA VAL A 25 -1.37 -19.90 -29.92
C VAL A 25 -2.03 -20.10 -31.28
N CYS A 26 -1.33 -19.71 -32.34
CA CYS A 26 -1.82 -19.92 -33.70
C CYS A 26 -1.71 -21.41 -34.07
N PRO A 27 -2.80 -22.07 -34.51
CA PRO A 27 -2.75 -23.49 -34.89
C PRO A 27 -1.97 -23.75 -36.18
N HIS A 28 -1.75 -22.74 -37.02
CA HIS A 28 -1.09 -22.90 -38.32
C HIS A 28 0.44 -22.80 -38.26
N CYS A 29 0.96 -21.92 -37.42
CA CYS A 29 2.40 -21.66 -37.32
C CYS A 29 2.96 -21.87 -35.91
N THR A 30 2.12 -22.32 -34.97
CA THR A 30 2.49 -22.59 -33.56
C THR A 30 3.09 -21.40 -32.80
N SER A 31 3.01 -20.19 -33.36
CA SER A 31 3.52 -18.97 -32.72
C SER A 31 2.49 -18.39 -31.74
N PHE A 32 3.00 -17.72 -30.70
CA PHE A 32 2.19 -16.95 -29.78
C PHE A 32 1.69 -15.66 -30.43
N TYR A 33 0.44 -15.29 -30.16
CA TYR A 33 -0.14 -14.03 -30.64
C TYR A 33 0.58 -12.80 -30.08
N ALA A 34 0.99 -12.85 -28.82
CA ALA A 34 1.72 -11.80 -28.16
C ALA A 34 2.70 -12.41 -27.15
N VAL A 35 3.89 -11.85 -27.09
CA VAL A 35 4.92 -12.22 -26.10
C VAL A 35 5.10 -11.02 -25.17
N LYS A 36 5.21 -11.26 -23.87
CA LYS A 36 5.47 -10.20 -22.89
C LYS A 36 6.91 -9.70 -23.06
N THR A 37 7.12 -8.40 -22.93
CA THR A 37 8.48 -7.84 -22.88
C THR A 37 9.14 -8.17 -21.54
N SER A 38 10.47 -8.08 -21.49
CA SER A 38 11.23 -8.25 -20.24
C SER A 38 10.75 -7.29 -19.15
N GLU A 39 10.49 -6.03 -19.51
CA GLU A 39 9.95 -5.02 -18.59
C GLU A 39 8.58 -5.42 -18.01
N GLN A 40 7.69 -6.00 -18.82
CA GLN A 40 6.38 -6.45 -18.37
C GLN A 40 6.48 -7.64 -17.41
N LEU A 41 7.43 -8.55 -17.65
CA LEU A 41 7.68 -9.69 -16.77
C LEU A 41 8.24 -9.23 -15.42
N ILE A 42 9.22 -8.32 -15.43
CA ILE A 42 9.80 -7.73 -14.21
C ILE A 42 8.71 -7.04 -13.39
N HIS A 43 7.85 -6.26 -14.03
CA HIS A 43 6.76 -5.57 -13.33
C HIS A 43 5.77 -6.55 -12.69
N GLU A 44 5.37 -7.62 -13.38
CA GLU A 44 4.51 -8.66 -12.81
C GLU A 44 5.18 -9.39 -11.63
N GLU A 45 6.49 -9.60 -11.70
CA GLU A 45 7.26 -10.25 -10.64
C GLU A 45 7.45 -9.34 -9.41
N GLU A 46 7.69 -8.03 -9.63
CA GLU A 46 7.69 -7.00 -8.59
C GLU A 46 6.34 -6.91 -7.86
N MET A 47 5.24 -7.03 -8.61
CA MET A 47 3.87 -7.04 -8.08
C MET A 47 3.50 -8.36 -7.39
N ARG A 48 4.25 -9.45 -7.65
CA ARG A 48 4.03 -10.76 -7.02
C ARG A 48 4.64 -10.84 -5.62
N ALA A 49 5.67 -10.06 -5.35
CA ALA A 49 6.17 -9.87 -3.99
C ALA A 49 5.11 -9.11 -3.18
N PRO A 50 4.77 -9.54 -1.95
CA PRO A 50 3.85 -8.78 -1.12
C PRO A 50 4.42 -7.39 -0.97
N VAL A 51 3.57 -6.37 -1.10
CA VAL A 51 3.88 -4.95 -0.86
C VAL A 51 4.22 -4.76 0.63
N SER A 52 5.32 -5.36 1.09
CA SER A 52 5.77 -5.39 2.48
C SER A 52 6.79 -4.30 2.76
N LYS A 53 7.01 -3.39 1.80
CA LYS A 53 7.70 -2.13 2.05
C LYS A 53 6.64 -1.05 2.24
N PRO A 54 6.09 -0.89 3.46
CA PRO A 54 5.31 0.30 3.75
C PRO A 54 6.18 1.51 3.39
N PRO A 55 5.61 2.55 2.76
CA PRO A 55 6.37 3.72 2.37
C PRO A 55 7.09 4.26 3.62
N LEU A 56 8.34 4.69 3.46
CA LEU A 56 9.18 5.22 4.56
C LEU A 56 8.43 6.25 5.43
N SER A 57 7.45 6.94 4.84
CA SER A 57 6.55 7.86 5.52
C SER A 57 5.77 7.23 6.67
N TRP A 58 5.25 6.00 6.56
CA TRP A 58 4.46 5.36 7.62
C TRP A 58 5.24 5.14 8.92
N LYS A 59 6.53 4.81 8.82
CA LYS A 59 7.40 4.69 9.99
C LYS A 59 7.62 6.05 10.67
N HIS A 60 7.73 7.12 9.87
CA HIS A 60 7.88 8.49 10.36
C HIS A 60 6.61 9.00 11.05
N TRP A 61 5.44 8.72 10.47
CA TRP A 61 4.13 9.06 11.06
C TRP A 61 3.89 8.35 12.40
N GLY A 62 4.26 7.08 12.51
CA GLY A 62 4.19 6.35 13.79
C GLY A 62 5.04 7.01 14.88
N GLN A 63 6.30 7.37 14.57
CA GLN A 63 7.20 8.02 15.52
C GLN A 63 6.68 9.38 15.99
N LEU A 64 6.12 10.18 15.07
CA LEU A 64 5.58 11.50 15.38
C LEU A 64 4.32 11.40 16.25
N HIS A 65 3.45 10.42 15.98
CA HIS A 65 2.30 10.12 16.82
C HIS A 65 2.71 9.75 18.26
N TRP A 66 3.67 8.84 18.43
CA TRP A 66 4.15 8.45 19.76
C TRP A 66 4.81 9.61 20.51
N THR A 67 5.59 10.45 19.80
CA THR A 67 6.19 11.65 20.38
C THR A 67 5.13 12.60 20.94
N LEU A 68 4.07 12.87 20.17
CA LEU A 68 2.97 13.74 20.60
C LEU A 68 2.19 13.16 21.78
N VAL A 69 1.92 11.86 21.78
CA VAL A 69 1.22 11.18 22.89
C VAL A 69 2.03 11.27 24.18
N ILE A 70 3.35 11.03 24.11
CA ILE A 70 4.24 11.13 25.27
C ILE A 70 4.27 12.55 25.83
N LEU A 71 4.47 13.56 24.96
CA LEU A 71 4.48 14.97 25.36
C LEU A 71 3.16 15.40 26.01
N ASN A 72 2.02 14.99 25.42
CA ASN A 72 0.71 15.29 25.97
C ASN A 72 0.51 14.68 27.36
N ASN A 73 0.86 13.40 27.54
CA ASN A 73 0.73 12.72 28.83
C ASN A 73 1.60 13.35 29.91
N VAL A 74 2.84 13.74 29.57
CA VAL A 74 3.73 14.48 30.49
C VAL A 74 3.11 15.83 30.88
N GLY A 75 2.54 16.57 29.91
CA GLY A 75 1.84 17.83 30.17
C GLY A 75 0.66 17.67 31.14
N VAL A 76 -0.15 16.62 30.96
CA VAL A 76 -1.28 16.32 31.86
C VAL A 76 -0.81 16.02 33.30
N ILE A 77 0.31 15.31 33.46
CA ILE A 77 0.89 15.03 34.78
C ILE A 77 1.34 16.33 35.46
N PHE A 78 2.04 17.22 34.75
CA PHE A 78 2.44 18.51 35.32
C PHE A 78 1.23 19.38 35.68
N GLN A 79 0.22 19.45 34.81
CA GLN A 79 -0.98 20.22 35.05
C GLN A 79 -1.73 19.75 36.30
N THR A 80 -1.84 18.43 36.49
CA THR A 80 -2.51 17.85 37.66
C THR A 80 -1.73 18.12 38.96
N ILE A 81 -0.39 18.04 38.93
CA ILE A 81 0.45 18.40 40.09
C ILE A 81 0.27 19.87 40.46
N ILE A 82 0.33 20.78 39.49
CA ILE A 82 0.16 22.22 39.74
C ILE A 82 -1.22 22.52 40.32
N PHE A 83 -2.27 21.90 39.76
CA PHE A 83 -3.63 22.06 40.24
C PHE A 83 -3.79 21.56 41.69
N ALA A 84 -3.21 20.41 42.02
CA ALA A 84 -3.25 19.87 43.37
C ALA A 84 -2.58 20.82 44.38
N ILE A 85 -1.40 21.36 44.04
CA ILE A 85 -0.68 22.34 44.89
C ILE A 85 -1.51 23.61 45.08
N ALA A 86 -2.05 24.16 43.99
CA ALA A 86 -2.88 25.37 44.05
C ALA A 86 -4.13 25.16 44.91
N THR A 87 -4.74 23.97 44.84
CA THR A 87 -5.91 23.61 45.66
C THR A 87 -5.54 23.54 47.14
N ILE A 88 -4.42 22.92 47.50
CA ILE A 88 -3.94 22.85 48.88
C ILE A 88 -3.67 24.25 49.44
N ILE A 89 -3.00 25.11 48.67
CA ILE A 89 -2.75 26.51 49.05
C ILE A 89 -4.08 27.25 49.24
N GLY A 90 -5.03 27.08 48.32
CA GLY A 90 -6.35 27.70 48.41
C GLY A 90 -7.09 27.32 49.69
N ILE A 91 -7.06 26.04 50.08
CA ILE A 91 -7.67 25.56 51.34
C ILE A 91 -6.97 26.17 52.56
N LEU A 92 -5.64 26.27 52.54
CA LEU A 92 -4.86 26.80 53.67
C LEU A 92 -4.97 28.32 53.83
N VAL A 93 -5.12 29.05 52.73
CA VAL A 93 -5.16 30.53 52.71
C VAL A 93 -6.59 31.07 52.79
N ALA A 94 -7.60 30.27 52.45
CA ALA A 94 -9.00 30.68 52.62
C ALA A 94 -9.29 31.01 54.09
N PRO A 95 -9.63 32.26 54.43
CA PRO A 95 -10.11 32.58 55.77
C PRO A 95 -11.49 31.93 55.92
N LEU A 96 -11.63 31.08 56.94
CA LEU A 96 -12.94 30.62 57.44
C LEU A 96 -13.86 31.82 57.73
#